data_AF-A0A953MAM3-F1
#
_entry.id   AF-A0A953MAM3-F1
#
_cell.length_a   1.000
_cell.length_b   1.000
_cell.length_c   1.000
_cell.angle_alpha   90.00
_cell.angle_beta   90.00
_cell.angle_gamma   90.00
#
_symmetry.space_group_name_H-M   'P 1'
#
loop_
_entity.id
_entity.type
_entity.pdbx_description
1 polymer ?
#
loop_
_entity_poly.entity_id
_entity_poly.type
_entity_poly.pdbx_seq_one_letter_code
_entity_poly.pdbx_strand_id
1 'polypeptide(L)'
;MELVHLIGYAGSVVIAISLSMKNIIKLRWINLFGASTFATYGFLVGAYPVLALNSLITIIDIYHLIRIYTNKDQFSLVPVLSSSHEYLKKFLVFYKDDIVKYFPDFNFDDLEGKEFYFILRNLVPAGLFVIKRLDKNEAEIVLDYAVPAYRDLSNGKFVYDAENTFLKEKGIKQLRTYSNIKAHRKYLEKVGYKLSEPGSDLFIKSVD
;
A
#
# COMPACT_ATOMS: atom_id res chain seq x y z
N MET A 1 -4.06 -16.84 49.58
CA MET A 1 -3.77 -17.76 48.46
C MET A 1 -4.68 -17.49 47.26
N GLU A 2 -6.00 -17.40 47.44
CA GLU A 2 -6.99 -17.02 46.41
C GLU A 2 -6.60 -15.79 45.55
N LEU A 3 -6.21 -14.67 46.17
CA LEU A 3 -5.83 -13.45 45.44
C LEU A 3 -4.59 -13.64 44.52
N VAL A 4 -3.63 -14.45 44.96
CA VAL A 4 -2.40 -14.73 44.18
C VAL A 4 -2.75 -15.57 42.95
N HIS A 5 -3.64 -16.55 43.08
CA HIS A 5 -4.15 -17.31 41.94
C HIS A 5 -4.95 -16.44 40.97
N LEU A 6 -5.79 -15.54 41.49
CA LEU A 6 -6.55 -14.59 40.66
C LEU A 6 -5.63 -13.67 39.84
N ILE A 7 -4.55 -13.17 40.45
CA ILE A 7 -3.52 -12.36 39.77
C ILE A 7 -2.79 -13.20 38.71
N GLY A 8 -2.46 -14.46 39.01
CA GLY A 8 -1.82 -15.38 38.06
C GLY A 8 -2.70 -15.70 36.84
N TYR A 9 -4.00 -15.94 37.05
CA TYR A 9 -4.95 -16.17 35.96
C TYR A 9 -5.18 -14.90 35.14
N ALA A 10 -5.32 -13.74 35.80
CA ALA A 10 -5.44 -12.46 35.11
C ALA A 10 -4.20 -12.17 34.25
N GLY A 11 -2.99 -12.38 34.78
CA GLY A 11 -1.74 -12.25 34.03
C GLY A 11 -1.66 -13.19 32.83
N SER A 12 -2.08 -14.46 32.99
CA SER A 12 -2.10 -15.43 31.90
C SER A 12 -3.06 -15.02 30.77
N VAL A 13 -4.25 -14.50 31.11
CA VAL A 13 -5.21 -13.98 30.13
C VAL A 13 -4.66 -12.77 29.38
N VAL A 14 -3.98 -11.85 30.08
CA VAL A 14 -3.34 -10.68 29.45
C VAL A 14 -2.25 -11.12 28.46
N ILE A 15 -1.43 -12.11 28.82
CA ILE A 15 -0.42 -12.68 27.91
C ILE A 15 -1.09 -13.34 26.69
N ALA A 16 -2.14 -14.13 26.89
CA ALA A 16 -2.87 -14.78 25.80
C ALA A 16 -3.50 -13.76 24.84
N ILE A 17 -4.11 -12.68 25.35
CA ILE A 17 -4.65 -11.58 24.55
C ILE A 17 -3.53 -10.87 23.77
N SER A 18 -2.41 -10.57 24.44
CA SER A 18 -1.22 -9.94 23.84
C SER A 18 -0.70 -10.75 22.65
N LEU A 19 -0.54 -12.07 22.80
CA LEU A 19 -0.09 -12.97 21.73
C LEU A 19 -1.12 -13.14 20.60
N SER A 20 -2.41 -12.94 20.89
CA SER A 20 -3.50 -13.05 19.89
C SER A 20 -3.64 -11.80 19.01
N MET A 21 -2.92 -10.71 19.31
CA MET A 21 -3.03 -9.47 18.56
C MET A 21 -2.38 -9.57 17.18
N LYS A 22 -3.21 -9.49 16.11
CA LYS A 22 -2.71 -9.48 14.72
C LYS A 22 -2.08 -8.15 14.30
N ASN A 23 -2.43 -7.05 14.98
CA ASN A 23 -1.91 -5.72 14.64
C ASN A 23 -0.71 -5.38 15.55
N ILE A 24 0.49 -5.51 15.00
CA ILE A 24 1.74 -5.28 15.72
C ILE A 24 1.86 -3.84 16.25
N ILE A 25 1.28 -2.85 15.58
CA ILE A 25 1.31 -1.44 16.02
C ILE A 25 0.46 -1.26 17.28
N LYS A 26 -0.76 -1.83 17.30
CA LYS A 26 -1.65 -1.76 18.47
C LYS A 26 -1.00 -2.43 19.69
N LEU A 27 -0.38 -3.59 19.49
CA LEU A 27 0.33 -4.30 20.54
C LEU A 27 1.45 -3.43 21.14
N ARG A 28 2.27 -2.79 20.30
CA ARG A 28 3.35 -1.89 20.75
C ARG A 28 2.84 -0.70 21.54
N TRP A 29 1.71 -0.10 21.15
CA TRP A 29 1.09 0.98 21.91
C TRP A 29 0.57 0.55 23.27
N ILE A 30 -0.05 -0.64 23.35
CA ILE A 30 -0.57 -1.18 24.61
C ILE A 30 0.59 -1.51 25.56
N ASN A 31 1.64 -2.16 25.06
CA ASN A 31 2.85 -2.45 25.84
C ASN A 31 3.55 -1.17 26.29
N LEU A 32 3.66 -0.17 25.41
CA LEU A 32 4.23 1.13 25.75
C LEU A 32 3.48 1.79 26.90
N PHE A 33 2.14 1.80 26.86
CA PHE A 33 1.32 2.37 27.93
C PHE A 33 1.48 1.59 29.23
N GLY A 34 1.35 0.26 29.17
CA GLY A 34 1.49 -0.62 30.34
C GLY A 34 2.86 -0.51 31.00
N ALA A 35 3.94 -0.60 30.21
CA ALA A 35 5.30 -0.46 30.70
C ALA A 35 5.54 0.94 31.30
N SER A 36 5.07 2.00 30.64
CA SER A 36 5.24 3.36 31.19
C SER A 36 4.52 3.52 32.53
N THR A 37 3.30 2.98 32.68
CA THR A 37 2.59 2.96 33.96
C THR A 37 3.34 2.17 35.03
N PHE A 38 3.86 0.98 34.71
CA PHE A 38 4.63 0.18 35.66
C PHE A 38 5.98 0.80 36.03
N ALA A 39 6.63 1.51 35.10
CA ALA A 39 7.84 2.28 35.39
C ALA A 39 7.53 3.40 36.39
N THR A 40 6.47 4.19 36.17
CA THR A 40 6.02 5.22 37.12
C THR A 40 5.68 4.61 38.48
N TYR A 41 4.95 3.50 38.52
CA TYR A 41 4.67 2.78 39.76
C TYR A 41 5.96 2.34 40.48
N GLY A 42 6.89 1.71 39.76
CA GLY A 42 8.17 1.26 40.31
C GLY A 42 9.01 2.41 40.89
N PHE A 43 8.97 3.57 40.25
CA PHE A 43 9.59 4.79 40.78
C PHE A 43 8.92 5.26 42.09
N LEU A 44 7.59 5.34 42.12
CA LEU A 44 6.83 5.83 43.29
C LEU A 44 7.00 4.95 44.53
N VAL A 45 7.12 3.64 44.36
CA VAL A 45 7.24 2.66 45.46
C VAL A 45 8.71 2.28 45.75
N GLY A 46 9.67 2.85 45.01
CA GLY A 46 11.10 2.52 45.17
C GLY A 46 11.48 1.12 44.70
N ALA A 47 10.65 0.47 43.87
CA ALA A 47 10.91 -0.85 43.31
C ALA A 47 11.84 -0.75 42.08
N TYR A 48 13.14 -0.60 42.32
CA TYR A 48 14.15 -0.43 41.27
C TYR A 48 14.11 -1.49 40.16
N PRO A 49 13.93 -2.80 40.42
CA PRO A 49 13.85 -3.80 39.35
C PRO A 49 12.64 -3.58 38.42
N VAL A 50 11.50 -3.17 38.98
CA VAL A 50 10.28 -2.88 38.22
C VAL A 50 10.47 -1.63 37.37
N LEU A 51 11.05 -0.57 37.94
CA LEU A 51 11.37 0.66 37.22
C LEU A 51 12.33 0.40 36.05
N ALA A 52 13.43 -0.30 36.30
CA ALA A 52 14.46 -0.54 35.30
C ALA A 52 13.92 -1.36 34.12
N LEU A 53 13.25 -2.48 34.40
CA LEU A 53 12.72 -3.37 33.37
C LEU A 53 11.67 -2.66 32.51
N ASN A 54 10.71 -1.96 33.13
CA ASN A 54 9.64 -1.31 32.38
C ASN A 54 10.13 -0.06 31.63
N SER A 55 11.10 0.67 32.16
CA SER A 55 11.75 1.77 31.42
C SER A 55 12.44 1.27 30.15
N LEU A 56 13.11 0.11 30.22
CA LEU A 56 13.72 -0.52 29.05
C LEU A 56 12.66 -0.93 28.01
N ILE A 57 11.56 -1.55 28.45
CA ILE A 57 10.45 -1.93 27.57
C ILE A 57 9.87 -0.70 26.87
N THR A 58 9.60 0.38 27.61
CA THR A 58 9.14 1.67 27.06
C THR A 58 10.08 2.18 25.97
N ILE A 59 11.40 2.16 26.20
CA ILE A 59 12.39 2.59 25.19
C ILE A 59 12.36 1.70 23.95
N ILE A 60 12.32 0.38 24.13
CA ILE A 60 12.26 -0.60 23.03
C ILE A 60 11.00 -0.40 22.18
N ASP A 61 9.83 -0.24 22.81
CA ASP A 61 8.58 -0.04 22.09
C ASP A 61 8.53 1.30 21.37
N ILE A 62 9.08 2.38 21.94
CA ILE A 62 9.26 3.66 21.25
C ILE A 62 10.14 3.49 20.01
N TYR A 63 11.30 2.83 20.14
CA TYR A 63 12.19 2.57 19.01
C TYR A 63 11.48 1.80 17.90
N HIS A 64 10.74 0.73 18.24
CA HIS A 64 9.98 -0.04 17.27
C HIS A 64 8.86 0.77 16.61
N LEU A 65 8.11 1.58 17.37
CA LEU A 65 7.07 2.45 16.82
C LEU A 65 7.69 3.46 15.85
N ILE A 66 8.78 4.14 16.24
CA ILE A 66 9.50 5.05 15.36
C ILE A 66 9.93 4.32 14.09
N ARG A 67 10.54 3.14 14.19
CA ARG A 67 10.96 2.35 13.02
C ARG A 67 9.80 1.98 12.10
N ILE A 68 8.66 1.57 12.65
CA ILE A 68 7.47 1.21 11.86
C ILE A 68 6.91 2.44 11.15
N TYR A 69 6.83 3.58 11.81
CA TYR A 69 6.29 4.81 11.20
C TYR A 69 7.28 5.52 10.27
N THR A 70 8.59 5.28 10.41
CA THR A 70 9.63 5.90 9.57
C THR A 70 10.04 5.05 8.38
N ASN A 71 9.82 3.73 8.41
CA ASN A 71 9.99 2.88 7.24
C ASN A 71 9.00 3.29 6.15
N LYS A 72 9.51 4.01 5.16
CA LYS A 72 8.76 4.33 3.95
C LYS A 72 8.81 3.10 3.05
N ASP A 73 7.66 2.68 2.57
CA ASP A 73 7.61 1.62 1.58
C ASP A 73 8.32 2.04 0.30
N GLN A 74 9.03 1.09 -0.29
CA GLN A 74 9.66 1.28 -1.59
C GLN A 74 8.69 0.81 -2.67
N PHE A 75 8.35 1.72 -3.57
CA PHE A 75 7.56 1.41 -4.75
C PHE A 75 8.47 1.31 -5.98
N SER A 76 8.24 0.31 -6.82
CA SER A 76 8.95 0.17 -8.09
C SER A 76 8.01 -0.37 -9.16
N LEU A 77 8.28 0.02 -10.41
CA LEU A 77 7.64 -0.60 -11.58
C LEU A 77 8.61 -1.61 -12.18
N VAL A 78 8.15 -2.84 -12.34
CA VAL A 78 8.94 -3.91 -12.96
C VAL A 78 8.27 -4.35 -14.27
N PRO A 79 8.97 -4.26 -15.42
CA PRO A 79 8.43 -4.69 -16.69
C PRO A 79 8.17 -6.18 -16.72
N VAL A 80 7.06 -6.58 -17.32
CA VAL A 80 6.81 -7.97 -17.71
C VAL A 80 7.37 -8.17 -19.11
N LEU A 81 8.44 -8.96 -19.21
CA LEU A 81 9.18 -9.16 -20.46
C LEU A 81 8.40 -9.95 -21.52
N SER A 82 7.35 -10.67 -21.13
CA SER A 82 6.46 -11.36 -22.04
C SER A 82 5.02 -11.31 -21.54
N SER A 83 4.08 -10.93 -22.40
CA SER A 83 2.64 -11.02 -22.12
C SER A 83 2.18 -12.46 -21.87
N SER A 84 2.98 -13.47 -22.27
CA SER A 84 2.73 -14.88 -21.98
C SER A 84 3.19 -15.34 -20.59
N HIS A 85 3.84 -14.47 -19.81
CA HIS A 85 4.41 -14.79 -18.51
C HIS A 85 3.35 -15.33 -17.55
N GLU A 86 3.63 -16.49 -16.94
CA GLU A 86 2.64 -17.23 -16.15
C GLU A 86 2.13 -16.44 -14.94
N TYR A 87 3.01 -15.67 -14.29
CA TYR A 87 2.62 -14.83 -13.16
C TYR A 87 1.61 -13.74 -13.55
N LEU A 88 1.77 -13.11 -14.73
CA LEU A 88 0.83 -12.11 -15.24
C LEU A 88 -0.55 -12.72 -15.49
N LYS A 89 -0.58 -13.89 -16.14
CA LYS A 89 -1.84 -14.61 -16.38
C LYS A 89 -2.55 -14.95 -15.07
N LYS A 90 -1.82 -15.51 -14.09
CA LYS A 90 -2.37 -15.83 -12.76
C LYS A 90 -2.90 -14.57 -12.05
N PHE A 91 -2.17 -13.46 -12.11
CA PHE A 91 -2.59 -12.19 -11.52
C PHE A 91 -3.89 -11.68 -12.16
N LEU A 92 -3.95 -11.63 -13.49
CA LEU A 92 -5.13 -11.17 -14.23
C LEU A 92 -6.36 -12.05 -13.97
N VAL A 93 -6.18 -13.38 -13.94
CA VAL A 93 -7.27 -14.33 -13.63
C VAL A 93 -7.76 -14.15 -12.19
N PHE A 94 -6.84 -14.03 -11.23
CA PHE A 94 -7.19 -13.89 -9.82
C PHE A 94 -7.95 -12.60 -9.52
N TYR A 95 -7.54 -11.48 -10.13
CA TYR A 95 -8.15 -10.18 -9.91
C TYR A 95 -9.23 -9.80 -10.94
N LYS A 96 -9.59 -10.70 -11.87
CA LYS A 96 -10.52 -10.43 -12.99
C LYS A 96 -11.81 -9.74 -12.55
N ASP A 97 -12.52 -10.33 -11.59
CA ASP A 97 -13.82 -9.81 -11.12
C ASP A 97 -13.71 -8.42 -10.49
N ASP A 98 -12.56 -8.09 -9.92
CA ASP A 98 -12.33 -6.77 -9.35
C ASP A 98 -11.88 -5.77 -10.41
N ILE A 99 -11.01 -6.17 -11.35
CA ILE A 99 -10.61 -5.35 -12.50
C ILE A 99 -11.83 -4.93 -13.32
N VAL A 100 -12.72 -5.86 -13.67
CA VAL A 100 -13.92 -5.59 -14.50
C VAL A 100 -14.86 -4.55 -13.86
N LYS A 101 -14.89 -4.43 -12.53
CA LYS A 101 -15.72 -3.41 -11.85
C LYS A 101 -15.27 -1.97 -12.12
N TYR A 102 -13.97 -1.77 -12.35
CA TYR A 102 -13.37 -0.43 -12.53
C TYR A 102 -12.89 -0.19 -13.96
N PHE A 103 -12.57 -1.26 -14.69
CA PHE A 103 -12.06 -1.26 -16.06
C PHE A 103 -12.84 -2.28 -16.91
N PRO A 104 -14.14 -2.07 -17.15
CA PRO A 104 -14.98 -3.02 -17.88
C PRO A 104 -14.54 -3.20 -19.34
N ASP A 105 -13.89 -2.19 -19.91
CA ASP A 105 -13.40 -2.20 -21.29
C ASP A 105 -12.04 -2.89 -21.46
N PHE A 106 -11.42 -3.35 -20.36
CA PHE A 106 -10.15 -4.06 -20.42
C PHE A 106 -10.32 -5.45 -21.04
N ASN A 107 -9.71 -5.67 -22.19
CA ASN A 107 -9.72 -6.97 -22.86
C ASN A 107 -8.58 -7.87 -22.32
N PHE A 108 -8.96 -8.95 -21.64
CA PHE A 108 -8.03 -9.92 -21.04
C PHE A 108 -7.38 -10.87 -22.06
N ASP A 109 -7.97 -11.01 -23.24
CA ASP A 109 -7.51 -11.92 -24.29
C ASP A 109 -6.63 -11.20 -25.32
N ASP A 110 -6.85 -9.91 -25.52
CA ASP A 110 -5.99 -9.05 -26.35
C ASP A 110 -4.89 -8.39 -25.51
N LEU A 111 -3.73 -9.04 -25.41
CA LEU A 111 -2.55 -8.51 -24.72
C LEU A 111 -1.46 -8.00 -25.68
N GLU A 112 -1.68 -8.12 -26.99
CA GLU A 112 -0.67 -7.75 -27.99
C GLU A 112 -0.48 -6.22 -28.07
N GLY A 113 0.76 -5.80 -28.34
CA GLY A 113 1.14 -4.39 -28.44
C GLY A 113 1.03 -3.58 -27.13
N LYS A 114 0.75 -4.25 -26.01
CA LYS A 114 0.66 -3.64 -24.67
C LYS A 114 1.91 -3.96 -23.86
N GLU A 115 2.41 -2.97 -23.13
CA GLU A 115 3.50 -3.11 -22.19
C GLU A 115 2.92 -3.21 -20.77
N PHE A 116 3.31 -4.26 -20.03
CA PHE A 116 2.81 -4.55 -18.69
C PHE A 116 3.89 -4.28 -17.66
N TYR A 117 3.51 -3.67 -16.54
CA TYR A 117 4.39 -3.33 -15.44
C TYR A 117 3.73 -3.70 -14.13
N PHE A 118 4.40 -4.53 -13.33
CA PHE A 118 3.97 -4.74 -11.95
C PHE A 118 4.37 -3.55 -11.11
N ILE A 119 3.39 -2.98 -10.41
CA ILE A 119 3.65 -2.04 -9.34
C ILE A 119 3.96 -2.88 -8.10
N LEU A 120 5.19 -2.80 -7.62
CA LEU A 120 5.63 -3.51 -6.43
C LEU A 120 5.67 -2.57 -5.23
N ARG A 121 5.21 -3.04 -4.08
CA ARG A 121 5.42 -2.44 -2.76
C ARG A 121 6.34 -3.36 -1.97
N ASN A 122 7.58 -2.94 -1.73
CA ASN A 122 8.62 -3.76 -1.10
C ASN A 122 8.76 -5.14 -1.77
N LEU A 123 8.81 -5.17 -3.11
CA LEU A 123 8.87 -6.37 -3.96
C LEU A 123 7.61 -7.26 -3.96
N VAL A 124 6.56 -6.88 -3.24
CA VAL A 124 5.25 -7.56 -3.31
C VAL A 124 4.39 -6.88 -4.37
N PRO A 125 3.81 -7.64 -5.33
CA PRO A 125 2.90 -7.06 -6.31
C PRO A 125 1.69 -6.40 -5.67
N ALA A 126 1.62 -5.09 -5.84
CA ALA A 126 0.58 -4.22 -5.32
C ALA A 126 -0.38 -3.71 -6.40
N GLY A 127 -0.02 -3.88 -7.66
CA GLY A 127 -0.85 -3.49 -8.78
C GLY A 127 -0.26 -3.88 -10.13
N LEU A 128 -0.99 -3.54 -11.17
CA LEU A 128 -0.62 -3.74 -12.56
C LEU A 128 -0.89 -2.46 -13.34
N PHE A 129 0.16 -1.92 -13.94
CA PHE A 129 0.14 -0.76 -14.81
C PHE A 129 0.37 -1.23 -16.25
N VAL A 130 -0.56 -0.90 -17.15
CA VAL A 130 -0.52 -1.35 -18.55
C VAL A 130 -0.66 -0.16 -19.45
N ILE A 131 0.30 -0.03 -20.37
CA ILE A 131 0.31 1.03 -21.36
C ILE A 131 0.34 0.45 -22.76
N LYS A 132 -0.24 1.19 -23.71
CA LYS A 132 -0.09 0.97 -25.13
C LYS A 132 0.64 2.18 -25.71
N ARG A 133 1.82 1.97 -26.30
CA ARG A 133 2.53 3.06 -26.96
C ARG A 133 1.79 3.48 -28.22
N LEU A 134 1.53 4.78 -28.33
CA LEU A 134 0.96 5.41 -29.52
C LEU A 134 2.08 5.97 -30.41
N ASP A 135 3.08 6.57 -29.79
CA ASP A 135 4.29 7.09 -30.44
C ASP A 135 5.49 7.08 -29.45
N LYS A 136 6.65 7.61 -29.85
CA LYS A 136 7.85 7.72 -29.01
C LYS A 136 7.58 8.47 -27.69
N ASN A 137 6.77 9.52 -27.75
CA ASN A 137 6.50 10.41 -26.60
C ASN A 137 5.07 10.28 -26.05
N GLU A 138 4.23 9.44 -26.66
CA GLU A 138 2.81 9.33 -26.31
C GLU A 138 2.44 7.89 -25.97
N ALA A 139 1.77 7.72 -24.83
CA ALA A 139 1.26 6.43 -24.40
C ALA A 139 -0.19 6.55 -23.93
N GLU A 140 -0.96 5.51 -24.21
CA GLU A 140 -2.29 5.30 -23.64
C GLU A 140 -2.18 4.41 -22.40
N ILE A 141 -2.79 4.81 -21.30
CA ILE A 141 -2.98 3.96 -20.12
C ILE A 141 -4.20 3.10 -20.37
N VAL A 142 -3.96 1.80 -20.50
CA VAL A 142 -5.00 0.79 -20.73
C VAL A 142 -5.52 0.25 -19.40
N LEU A 143 -4.65 0.17 -18.39
CA LEU A 143 -5.00 -0.30 -17.05
C LEU A 143 -4.08 0.34 -16.01
N ASP A 144 -4.67 0.93 -14.97
CA ASP A 144 -3.98 1.38 -13.76
C ASP A 144 -4.69 0.72 -12.56
N TYR A 145 -4.31 -0.53 -12.28
CA TYR A 145 -5.00 -1.36 -11.31
C TYR A 145 -4.19 -1.52 -10.03
N ALA A 146 -4.71 -1.03 -8.91
CA ALA A 146 -4.22 -1.36 -7.57
C ALA A 146 -5.05 -2.48 -6.94
N VAL A 147 -4.39 -3.49 -6.36
CA VAL A 147 -5.08 -4.59 -5.66
C VAL A 147 -5.82 -4.07 -4.42
N PRO A 148 -6.90 -4.72 -3.96
CA PRO A 148 -7.76 -4.20 -2.89
C PRO A 148 -7.02 -3.83 -1.59
N ALA A 149 -6.02 -4.64 -1.20
CA ALA A 149 -5.25 -4.42 0.03
C ALA A 149 -4.33 -3.18 0.00
N TYR A 150 -4.06 -2.62 -1.19
CA TYR A 150 -3.16 -1.49 -1.35
C TYR A 150 -3.82 -0.27 -2.03
N ARG A 151 -5.13 -0.30 -2.32
CA ARG A 151 -5.85 0.78 -3.01
C ARG A 151 -6.06 2.05 -2.17
N ASP A 152 -5.81 2.00 -0.87
CA ASP A 152 -6.01 3.15 0.03
C ASP A 152 -5.13 4.36 -0.37
N LEU A 153 -5.70 5.57 -0.23
CA LEU A 153 -5.18 6.86 -0.73
C LEU A 153 -3.72 7.16 -0.38
N SER A 154 -3.19 6.61 0.71
CA SER A 154 -1.79 6.78 1.11
C SER A 154 -0.80 6.16 0.13
N ASN A 155 -1.17 5.04 -0.51
CA ASN A 155 -0.32 4.36 -1.51
C ASN A 155 -0.43 4.99 -2.89
N GLY A 156 -1.60 5.55 -3.24
CA GLY A 156 -1.85 6.13 -4.57
C GLY A 156 -0.86 7.23 -4.95
N LYS A 157 -0.42 8.06 -3.98
CA LYS A 157 0.60 9.08 -4.24
C LYS A 157 1.96 8.46 -4.62
N PHE A 158 2.39 7.41 -3.93
CA PHE A 158 3.69 6.78 -4.18
C PHE A 158 3.70 5.97 -5.47
N VAL A 159 2.59 5.30 -5.80
CA VAL A 159 2.41 4.61 -7.09
C VAL A 159 2.52 5.62 -8.22
N TYR A 160 1.81 6.74 -8.10
CA TYR A 160 1.85 7.82 -9.08
C TYR A 160 3.24 8.48 -9.22
N ASP A 161 3.96 8.68 -8.11
CA ASP A 161 5.34 9.19 -8.17
C ASP A 161 6.28 8.19 -8.88
N ALA A 162 6.13 6.88 -8.63
CA ALA A 162 6.90 5.84 -9.29
C ALA A 162 6.58 5.74 -10.79
N GLU A 163 5.30 5.82 -11.16
CA GLU A 163 4.84 5.87 -12.55
C GLU A 163 5.41 7.08 -13.29
N ASN A 164 5.36 8.28 -12.70
CA ASN A 164 5.92 9.47 -13.34
C ASN A 164 7.42 9.35 -13.58
N THR A 165 8.20 8.90 -12.58
CA THR A 165 9.63 8.67 -12.77
C THR A 165 9.89 7.67 -13.89
N PHE A 166 9.16 6.55 -13.88
CA PHE A 166 9.25 5.52 -14.91
C PHE A 166 8.91 6.05 -16.32
N LEU A 167 7.84 6.82 -16.46
CA LEU A 167 7.40 7.39 -17.73
C LEU A 167 8.42 8.39 -18.29
N LYS A 168 9.04 9.20 -17.43
CA LYS A 168 10.14 10.11 -17.80
C LYS A 168 11.35 9.37 -18.32
N GLU A 169 11.78 8.33 -17.62
CA GLU A 169 12.90 7.46 -18.05
C GLU A 169 12.62 6.82 -19.41
N LYS A 170 11.36 6.51 -19.69
CA LYS A 170 10.88 5.97 -20.98
C LYS A 170 10.66 7.02 -22.07
N GLY A 171 10.93 8.30 -21.81
CA GLY A 171 10.77 9.42 -22.75
C GLY A 171 9.32 9.78 -23.06
N ILE A 172 8.35 9.29 -22.29
CA ILE A 172 6.93 9.56 -22.50
C ILE A 172 6.62 10.95 -21.93
N LYS A 173 6.06 11.83 -22.76
CA LYS A 173 5.72 13.22 -22.43
C LYS A 173 4.22 13.46 -22.30
N GLN A 174 3.41 12.58 -22.89
CA GLN A 174 1.96 12.69 -22.84
C GLN A 174 1.32 11.33 -22.58
N LEU A 175 0.39 11.33 -21.63
CA LEU A 175 -0.47 10.19 -21.31
C LEU A 175 -1.89 10.48 -21.76
N ARG A 176 -2.55 9.42 -22.24
CA ARG A 176 -3.95 9.41 -22.61
C ARG A 176 -4.66 8.28 -21.88
N THR A 177 -5.87 8.51 -21.41
CA THR A 177 -6.70 7.45 -20.82
C THR A 177 -8.15 7.71 -21.16
N TYR A 178 -8.92 6.65 -21.35
CA TYR A 178 -10.35 6.74 -21.61
C TYR A 178 -11.13 6.38 -20.34
N SER A 179 -12.18 7.15 -20.01
CA SER A 179 -13.12 6.72 -18.98
C SER A 179 -14.49 7.37 -19.11
N ASN A 180 -15.51 6.52 -19.15
CA ASN A 180 -16.92 6.90 -19.05
C ASN A 180 -17.47 6.81 -17.60
N ILE A 181 -16.70 6.26 -16.66
CA ILE A 181 -17.13 6.05 -15.27
C ILE A 181 -16.98 7.34 -14.47
N LYS A 182 -18.10 7.87 -13.94
CA LYS A 182 -18.12 9.13 -13.17
C LYS A 182 -17.13 9.18 -12.00
N ALA A 183 -17.00 8.07 -11.26
CA ALA A 183 -16.06 7.99 -10.13
C ALA A 183 -14.60 8.06 -10.58
N HIS A 184 -14.26 7.37 -11.68
CA HIS A 184 -12.91 7.36 -12.24
C HIS A 184 -12.55 8.71 -12.88
N ARG A 185 -13.49 9.34 -13.61
CA ARG A 185 -13.32 10.71 -14.13
C ARG A 185 -12.94 11.72 -13.05
N LYS A 186 -13.64 11.70 -11.91
CA LYS A 186 -13.33 12.59 -10.76
C LYS A 186 -11.95 12.32 -10.17
N TYR A 187 -11.50 11.07 -10.16
CA TYR A 187 -10.14 10.72 -9.75
C TYR A 187 -9.09 11.25 -10.74
N LEU A 188 -9.30 11.06 -12.05
CA LEU A 188 -8.40 11.53 -13.11
C LEU A 188 -8.17 13.04 -13.04
N GLU A 189 -9.24 13.82 -12.86
CA GLU A 189 -9.14 15.28 -12.67
C GLU A 189 -8.31 15.64 -11.43
N LYS A 190 -8.53 14.94 -10.31
CA LYS A 190 -7.80 15.16 -9.05
C LYS A 190 -6.30 14.90 -9.19
N VAL A 191 -5.92 13.90 -9.99
CA VAL A 191 -4.51 13.56 -10.25
C VAL A 191 -3.92 14.33 -11.42
N GLY A 192 -4.65 15.31 -11.99
CA GLY A 192 -4.13 16.30 -12.93
C GLY A 192 -4.34 15.98 -14.41
N TYR A 193 -5.18 14.99 -14.76
CA TYR A 193 -5.63 14.84 -16.15
C TYR A 193 -6.65 15.92 -16.51
N LYS A 194 -6.67 16.28 -17.78
CA LYS A 194 -7.65 17.21 -18.36
C LYS A 194 -8.42 16.49 -19.46
N LEU A 195 -9.72 16.77 -19.61
CA LEU A 195 -10.44 16.30 -20.79
C LEU A 195 -9.78 16.86 -22.06
N SER A 196 -9.70 16.04 -23.11
CA SER A 196 -9.23 16.51 -24.42
C SER A 196 -10.20 17.52 -25.00
N GLU A 197 -11.50 17.20 -24.93
CA GLU A 197 -12.59 18.02 -25.45
C GLU A 197 -13.86 17.86 -24.59
N PRO A 198 -14.74 18.88 -24.53
CA PRO A 198 -16.02 18.78 -23.81
C PRO A 198 -16.87 17.61 -24.33
N GLY A 199 -17.29 16.72 -23.43
CA GLY A 199 -18.12 15.56 -23.77
C GLY A 199 -17.34 14.32 -24.24
N SER A 200 -16.02 14.42 -24.41
CA SER A 200 -15.18 13.24 -24.69
C SER A 200 -15.06 12.32 -23.48
N ASP A 201 -14.74 11.06 -23.73
CA ASP A 201 -14.25 10.11 -22.71
C ASP A 201 -12.72 10.16 -22.55
N LEU A 202 -12.04 11.00 -23.34
CA LEU A 202 -10.59 11.05 -23.42
C LEU A 202 -10.01 12.09 -22.44
N PHE A 203 -9.11 11.61 -21.59
CA PHE A 203 -8.35 12.40 -20.64
C PHE A 203 -6.87 12.39 -21.02
N ILE A 204 -6.26 13.58 -21.05
CA ILE A 204 -4.87 13.80 -21.44
C ILE A 204 -4.13 14.45 -20.28
N LYS A 205 -2.88 14.04 -20.10
CA LYS A 205 -1.99 14.59 -19.09
C LYS A 205 -0.56 14.69 -19.62
N SER A 206 0.07 15.84 -19.40
CA SER A 206 1.50 16.00 -19.65
C SER A 206 2.30 15.37 -18.51
N VAL A 207 3.39 14.71 -18.86
CA VAL A 207 4.40 14.20 -17.94
C VAL A 207 5.54 15.22 -17.95
N ASP A 208 5.59 16.09 -16.95
CA ASP A 208 6.62 17.14 -16.79
C ASP A 208 7.91 16.54 -16.25
#